data_AF-A0A961WQB0-F1
#
_entry.id   AF-A0A961WQB0-F1
#
_cell.length_a   1.000
_cell.length_b   1.000
_cell.length_c   1.000
_cell.angle_alpha   90.00
_cell.angle_beta   90.00
_cell.angle_gamma   90.00
#
_symmetry.space_group_name_H-M   'P 1'
#
loop_
_entity.id
_entity.type
_entity.pdbx_description
1 polymer ?
#
loop_
_entity_poly.entity_id
_entity_poly.type
_entity_poly.pdbx_seq_one_letter_code
_entity_poly.pdbx_strand_id
1 'polypeptide(L)'
;MDVIDINSFALGGWSGSTADAVDLPSAINGKTVARLGKASLDFAAMRNFARERGGPALRAMTFHERAKMLKALALYLGERKEALYAISRHTGATLTDSKV
;
A
#
# COMPACT_ATOMS: atom_id res chain seq x y z
N MET A 1 -16.55 -6.24 -8.97
CA MET A 1 -15.45 -6.10 -8.00
C MET A 1 -16.10 -5.60 -6.75
N ASP A 2 -15.94 -6.32 -5.64
CA ASP A 2 -16.48 -5.89 -4.36
C ASP A 2 -15.71 -4.65 -3.88
N VAL A 3 -16.39 -3.79 -3.13
CA VAL A 3 -15.79 -2.57 -2.58
C VAL A 3 -14.65 -2.96 -1.63
N ILE A 4 -13.45 -2.41 -1.87
CA ILE A 4 -12.25 -2.76 -1.09
C ILE A 4 -12.21 -1.94 0.20
N ASP A 5 -12.11 -2.59 1.35
CA ASP A 5 -11.82 -1.90 2.61
C ASP A 5 -10.32 -1.71 2.78
N ILE A 6 -9.88 -0.44 2.72
CA ILE A 6 -8.46 -0.09 2.81
C ILE A 6 -8.07 0.07 4.28
N ASN A 7 -7.15 -0.78 4.69
CA ASN A 7 -6.55 -0.81 6.02
C ASN A 7 -5.20 -0.07 6.02
N SER A 8 -4.87 0.56 7.14
CA SER A 8 -3.53 1.13 7.34
C SER A 8 -2.60 0.09 7.96
N PHE A 9 -1.35 0.01 7.50
CA PHE A 9 -0.32 -0.81 8.15
C PHE A 9 0.63 0.10 8.95
N ALA A 10 0.61 0.00 10.27
CA ALA A 10 1.37 0.84 11.18
C ALA A 10 1.85 0.03 12.39
N LEU A 11 3.02 0.38 12.94
CA LEU A 11 3.58 -0.27 14.14
C LEU A 11 3.72 -1.81 14.02
N GLY A 12 3.85 -2.33 12.79
CA GLY A 12 3.93 -3.77 12.53
C GLY A 12 2.59 -4.51 12.48
N GLY A 13 1.46 -3.79 12.52
CA GLY A 13 0.12 -4.38 12.46
C GLY A 13 -0.81 -3.66 11.48
N TRP A 14 -1.91 -4.32 11.15
CA TRP A 14 -3.00 -3.74 10.35
C TRP A 14 -4.03 -3.08 11.27
N SER A 15 -4.39 -1.83 10.98
CA SER A 15 -5.55 -1.16 11.53
C SER A 15 -6.68 -1.14 10.50
N GLY A 16 -7.84 -1.67 10.90
CA GLY A 16 -8.99 -1.87 10.04
C GLY A 16 -9.66 -0.58 9.55
N SER A 17 -10.52 -0.70 8.53
CA SER A 17 -11.44 0.36 8.13
C SER A 17 -12.37 0.72 9.29
N THR A 18 -12.50 2.01 9.57
CA THR A 18 -13.37 2.53 10.64
C THR A 18 -14.82 2.67 10.17
N ALA A 19 -15.77 2.81 11.10
CA ALA A 19 -17.18 3.00 10.78
C ALA A 19 -17.47 4.29 9.99
N ASP A 20 -16.57 5.26 10.03
CA ASP A 20 -16.61 6.54 9.31
C ASP A 20 -15.74 6.56 8.03
N ALA A 21 -15.45 5.38 7.48
CA ALA A 21 -14.69 5.25 6.25
C ALA A 21 -15.32 6.05 5.09
N VAL A 22 -14.46 6.60 4.23
CA VAL A 22 -14.86 7.46 3.12
C VAL A 22 -14.83 6.67 1.83
N ASP A 23 -15.93 6.72 1.08
CA ASP A 23 -16.01 6.15 -0.25
C ASP A 23 -14.98 6.77 -1.20
N LEU A 24 -14.23 5.92 -1.88
CA LEU A 24 -13.32 6.28 -2.95
C LEU A 24 -13.99 5.91 -4.29
N PRO A 25 -14.54 6.88 -5.03
CA PRO A 25 -15.14 6.64 -6.33
C PRO A 25 -14.11 6.47 -7.44
N SER A 26 -14.43 5.65 -8.43
CA SER A 26 -13.69 5.52 -9.69
C SER A 26 -13.79 6.80 -10.51
N ALA A 27 -12.66 7.31 -11.00
CA ALA A 27 -12.61 8.48 -11.87
C ALA A 27 -13.28 8.26 -13.25
N ILE A 28 -13.51 7.00 -13.64
CA ILE A 28 -14.14 6.66 -14.93
C ILE A 28 -15.66 6.83 -14.89
N ASN A 29 -16.30 6.46 -13.78
CA ASN A 29 -17.76 6.28 -13.74
C ASN A 29 -18.42 6.64 -12.40
N GLY A 30 -17.67 7.16 -11.43
CA GLY A 30 -18.18 7.59 -10.12
C GLY A 30 -18.59 6.46 -9.17
N LYS A 31 -18.54 5.19 -9.58
CA LYS A 31 -18.89 4.06 -8.68
C LYS A 31 -17.83 3.89 -7.60
N THR A 32 -18.24 3.67 -6.35
CA THR A 32 -17.33 3.36 -5.24
C THR A 32 -16.54 2.09 -5.54
N VAL A 33 -15.21 2.19 -5.44
CA VAL A 33 -14.28 1.06 -5.64
C VAL A 33 -13.58 0.65 -4.36
N ALA A 34 -13.44 1.57 -3.41
CA ALA A 34 -12.85 1.29 -2.12
C ALA A 34 -13.43 2.21 -1.04
N ARG A 35 -13.18 1.87 0.22
CA ARG A 35 -13.46 2.71 1.39
C ARG A 35 -12.16 2.97 2.14
N LEU A 36 -11.86 4.24 2.37
CA LEU A 36 -10.68 4.71 3.08
C LEU A 36 -11.02 4.85 4.56
N GLY A 37 -10.41 4.01 5.40
CA GLY A 37 -10.54 4.15 6.85
C GLY A 37 -9.98 5.48 7.36
N LYS A 38 -10.58 6.02 8.42
CA LYS A 38 -10.13 7.22 9.15
C LYS A 38 -9.55 6.85 10.52
N ALA A 39 -8.79 5.76 10.57
CA ALA A 39 -8.13 5.35 11.80
C ALA A 39 -7.28 6.51 12.34
N SER A 40 -7.47 6.87 13.61
CA SER A 40 -6.56 7.77 14.30
C SER A 40 -5.22 7.05 14.47
N LEU A 41 -4.17 7.58 13.84
CA LEU A 41 -2.84 6.99 13.88
C LEU A 41 -1.93 7.84 14.78
N ASP A 42 -1.22 7.19 15.70
CA ASP A 42 -0.17 7.83 16.48
C ASP A 42 1.10 7.98 15.63
N PHE A 43 1.23 9.12 14.96
CA PHE A 43 2.37 9.42 14.11
C PHE A 43 3.71 9.49 14.88
N ALA A 44 3.68 9.86 16.17
CA ALA A 44 4.89 9.90 16.98
C ALA A 44 5.38 8.48 17.26
N ALA A 45 4.47 7.58 17.65
CA ALA A 45 4.78 6.17 17.82
C ALA A 45 5.23 5.52 16.51
N MET A 46 4.57 5.81 15.37
CA MET A 46 4.95 5.26 14.06
C MET A 46 6.38 5.63 13.68
N ARG A 47 6.76 6.90 13.87
CA ARG A 47 8.12 7.37 13.62
C ARG A 47 9.12 6.69 14.56
N ASN A 48 8.80 6.59 15.86
CA ASN A 48 9.68 5.95 16.83
C ASN A 48 9.89 4.47 16.48
N PHE A 49 8.82 3.74 16.15
CA PHE A 49 8.89 2.35 15.69
C PHE A 49 9.77 2.19 14.44
N ALA A 50 9.60 3.05 13.44
CA ALA A 50 10.44 3.02 12.24
C ALA A 50 11.92 3.25 12.56
N ARG A 51 12.24 4.13 13.50
CA ARG A 51 13.63 4.46 13.89
C ARG A 51 14.27 3.42 14.81
N GLU A 52 13.51 2.85 15.73
CA GLU A 52 14.00 1.94 16.77
C GLU A 52 13.97 0.47 16.33
N ARG A 53 13.03 0.09 15.44
CA ARG A 53 12.92 -1.28 14.93
C ARG A 53 13.39 -1.37 13.47
N GLY A 54 12.76 -0.59 12.59
CA GLY A 54 13.03 -0.66 11.14
C GLY A 54 14.47 -0.27 10.76
N GLY A 55 14.94 0.85 11.31
CA GLY A 55 16.29 1.37 11.04
C GLY A 55 17.41 0.36 11.38
N PRO A 56 17.50 -0.13 12.64
CA PRO A 56 18.49 -1.13 13.02
C PRO A 56 18.39 -2.42 12.21
N ALA A 57 17.18 -2.93 11.95
CA ALA A 57 16.99 -4.14 11.15
C ALA A 57 17.56 -4.00 9.73
N LEU A 58 17.31 -2.86 9.07
CA LEU A 58 17.85 -2.59 7.73
C LEU A 58 19.36 -2.30 7.73
N ARG A 59 19.90 -1.68 8.78
CA ARG A 59 21.34 -1.38 8.91
C ARG A 59 22.17 -2.61 9.30
N ALA A 60 21.57 -3.60 9.94
CA ALA A 60 22.21 -4.89 10.19
C ALA A 60 22.49 -5.67 8.89
N MET A 61 21.76 -5.36 7.80
CA MET A 61 21.99 -5.93 6.48
C MET A 61 23.11 -5.20 5.74
N THR A 62 23.83 -5.93 4.90
CA THR A 62 24.74 -5.40 3.89
C THR A 62 23.96 -4.75 2.73
N PHE A 63 24.67 -3.97 1.91
CA PHE A 63 24.09 -3.40 0.68
C PHE A 63 23.57 -4.49 -0.28
N HIS A 64 24.30 -5.59 -0.43
CA HIS A 64 23.89 -6.68 -1.32
C HIS A 64 22.64 -7.42 -0.83
N GLU A 65 22.49 -7.61 0.49
CA GLU A 65 21.28 -8.20 1.05
C GLU A 65 20.06 -7.31 0.84
N ARG A 66 20.19 -5.99 1.05
CA ARG A 66 19.11 -5.05 0.73
C ARG A 66 18.78 -5.03 -0.77
N ALA A 67 19.78 -5.12 -1.64
CA ALA A 67 19.55 -5.23 -3.08
C ALA A 67 18.80 -6.52 -3.46
N LYS A 68 19.14 -7.66 -2.83
CA LYS A 68 18.40 -8.93 -3.01
C LYS A 68 16.96 -8.83 -2.53
N MET A 69 16.72 -8.19 -1.39
CA MET A 69 15.38 -7.94 -0.86
C MET A 69 14.55 -7.05 -1.81
N LEU A 70 15.13 -5.99 -2.37
CA LEU A 70 14.47 -5.16 -3.38
C LEU A 70 14.15 -5.95 -4.66
N LYS A 71 15.07 -6.80 -5.12
CA LYS A 71 14.83 -7.69 -6.27
C LYS A 71 13.68 -8.66 -5.98
N ALA A 72 13.64 -9.26 -4.80
CA ALA A 72 12.55 -10.16 -4.40
C ALA A 72 11.20 -9.43 -4.38
N LEU A 73 11.15 -8.19 -3.87
CA LEU A 73 9.96 -7.36 -3.91
C LEU A 73 9.52 -7.06 -5.35
N ALA A 74 10.46 -6.70 -6.23
CA ALA A 74 10.15 -6.42 -7.64
C ALA A 74 9.55 -7.65 -8.36
N LEU A 75 10.11 -8.84 -8.13
CA LEU A 75 9.55 -10.08 -8.69
C LEU A 75 8.14 -10.35 -8.15
N TYR A 76 7.94 -10.22 -6.84
CA TYR A 76 6.64 -10.40 -6.21
C TYR A 76 5.56 -9.46 -6.77
N LEU A 77 5.90 -8.19 -6.99
CA LEU A 77 5.00 -7.21 -7.59
C LEU A 77 4.76 -7.49 -9.07
N GLY A 78 5.80 -7.90 -9.81
CA GLY A 78 5.72 -8.23 -11.24
C GLY A 78 4.75 -9.38 -11.54
N GLU A 79 4.72 -10.41 -10.68
CA GLU A 79 3.74 -11.50 -10.74
C GLU A 79 2.28 -11.04 -10.56
N ARG A 80 2.06 -9.87 -9.97
CA ARG A 80 0.74 -9.35 -9.56
C ARG A 80 0.32 -8.10 -10.35
N LYS A 81 1.08 -7.72 -11.38
CA LYS A 81 0.88 -6.49 -12.15
C LYS A 81 -0.52 -6.38 -12.77
N GLU A 82 -1.11 -7.48 -13.23
CA GLU A 82 -2.44 -7.44 -13.86
C GLU A 82 -3.54 -7.03 -12.86
N ALA A 83 -3.45 -7.51 -11.61
CA ALA A 83 -4.35 -7.07 -10.54
C ALA A 83 -4.12 -5.60 -10.18
N LEU A 84 -2.87 -5.14 -10.16
CA LEU A 84 -2.53 -3.74 -9.94
C LEU A 84 -3.03 -2.84 -11.09
N TYR A 85 -2.96 -3.29 -12.34
CA TYR A 85 -3.49 -2.58 -13.51
C TYR A 85 -5.02 -2.50 -13.48
N ALA A 86 -5.70 -3.56 -13.06
CA ALA A 86 -7.14 -3.53 -12.86
C ALA A 86 -7.56 -2.45 -11.84
N ILE A 87 -6.82 -2.33 -10.74
CA ILE A 87 -7.05 -1.26 -9.74
C ILE A 87 -6.68 0.12 -10.31
N SER A 88 -5.50 0.25 -10.93
CA SER A 88 -4.98 1.50 -11.50
C SER A 88 -5.94 2.12 -12.51
N ARG A 89 -6.68 1.29 -13.27
CA ARG A 89 -7.66 1.76 -14.24
C ARG A 89 -8.70 2.70 -13.62
N HIS A 90 -9.07 2.51 -12.35
CA HIS A 90 -10.03 3.37 -11.66
C HIS A 90 -9.53 4.80 -11.41
N THR A 91 -8.23 5.07 -11.63
CA THR A 91 -7.66 6.43 -11.65
C THR A 91 -7.93 7.17 -12.97
N GLY A 92 -8.49 6.49 -13.98
CA GLY A 92 -8.71 7.05 -15.32
C GLY A 92 -7.53 6.83 -16.27
N ALA A 93 -6.41 6.28 -15.80
CA ALA A 93 -5.23 6.01 -16.60
C ALA A 93 -5.48 4.95 -17.70
N THR A 94 -4.80 5.11 -18.84
CA THR A 94 -4.68 4.03 -19.82
C THR A 94 -3.73 2.95 -19.33
N LEU A 95 -3.74 1.79 -19.98
CA LEU A 95 -2.77 0.74 -19.67
C LEU A 95 -1.34 1.24 -19.94
N THR A 96 -1.12 1.99 -21.03
CA THR A 96 0.20 2.52 -21.38
C THR A 96 0.74 3.46 -20.30
N ASP A 97 -0.11 4.30 -19.71
CA ASP A 97 0.29 5.21 -18.62
C ASP A 97 0.63 4.45 -17.32
N SER A 98 0.02 3.27 -17.12
CA SER A 98 0.19 2.46 -15.90
C SER A 98 1.28 1.40 -16.00
N LYS A 99 1.77 1.09 -17.21
CA LYS A 99 2.72 -0.01 -17.43
C LYS A 99 4.04 0.25 -16.73
N VAL A 100 4.51 -0.75 -16.00
CA VAL A 100 5.84 -0.87 -15.38
C VAL A 100 6.54 -2.14 -15.85
#